data_AF-A0A2D7TZH6-F1
#
_entry.id   AF-A0A2D7TZH6-F1
#
_cell.length_a   1.000
_cell.length_b   1.000
_cell.length_c   1.000
_cell.angle_alpha   90.00
_cell.angle_beta   90.00
_cell.angle_gamma   90.00
#
_symmetry.space_group_name_H-M   'P 1'
#
loop_
_entity.id
_entity.type
_entity.pdbx_description
1 polymer ?
#
loop_
_entity_poly.entity_id
_entity_poly.type
_entity_poly.pdbx_seq_one_letter_code
_entity_poly.pdbx_strand_id
1 'polypeptide(L)'
;MSNGDGHSGNSGGTPKKGPSGRSYKTKAGLTKKPKKMRGRKLSSQRWLTRQLNDPFVSQTHERGLRSRAAIKLEQMDDKHHF
;
A
#
# COMPACT_ATOMS: atom_id res chain seq x y z
N MET A 1 40.29 5.17 -0.25
CA MET A 1 38.96 5.66 0.14
C MET A 1 38.04 4.45 0.23
N SER A 2 37.77 3.98 1.45
CA SER A 2 36.96 2.78 1.75
C SER A 2 35.62 3.25 2.29
N ASN A 3 34.51 2.92 1.63
CA ASN A 3 33.18 3.23 2.14
C ASN A 3 32.64 1.98 2.84
N GLY A 4 32.73 2.00 4.17
CA GLY A 4 32.02 1.07 5.03
C GLY A 4 30.61 1.59 5.30
N ASP A 5 29.59 0.83 4.89
CA ASP A 5 28.21 1.04 5.28
C ASP A 5 27.78 -0.09 6.24
N GLY A 6 28.04 0.12 7.53
CA GLY A 6 27.47 -0.69 8.59
C GLY A 6 25.98 -0.35 8.76
N HIS A 7 25.12 -1.37 8.68
CA HIS A 7 23.73 -1.25 9.12
C HIS A 7 23.49 -2.23 10.28
N SER A 8 23.48 -1.63 11.47
CA SER A 8 23.03 -2.16 12.76
C SER A 8 21.62 -2.77 12.68
N GLY A 9 21.42 -3.89 13.38
CA GLY A 9 20.20 -4.67 13.37
C GLY A 9 19.07 -4.12 14.24
N ASN A 10 17.86 -4.65 14.01
CA ASN A 10 16.88 -4.83 15.07
C ASN A 10 16.03 -6.09 14.78
N SER A 11 16.29 -7.13 15.57
CA SER A 11 15.52 -8.36 15.64
C SER A 11 14.20 -8.11 16.38
N GLY A 12 13.10 -8.04 15.62
CA GLY A 12 11.74 -8.04 16.15
C GLY A 12 10.88 -9.07 15.44
N GLY A 13 10.53 -10.15 16.16
CA GLY A 13 9.48 -11.14 15.92
C GLY A 13 9.09 -11.46 14.48
N THR A 14 9.46 -12.64 13.99
CA THR A 14 8.98 -13.19 12.72
C THR A 14 7.46 -13.44 12.79
N PRO A 15 6.60 -12.77 11.99
CA PRO A 15 5.19 -13.13 11.95
C PRO A 15 5.06 -14.50 11.28
N LYS A 16 4.55 -15.48 12.02
CA LYS A 16 4.37 -16.86 11.54
C LYS A 16 3.53 -16.87 10.26
N LYS A 17 4.08 -17.51 9.24
CA LYS A 17 3.56 -17.65 7.88
C LYS A 17 2.29 -18.52 7.90
N GLY A 18 1.12 -17.88 7.80
CA GLY A 18 -0.16 -18.58 7.60
C GLY A 18 -0.25 -19.27 6.22
N PRO A 19 -1.06 -20.32 6.08
CA PRO A 19 -1.09 -21.17 4.89
C PRO A 19 -2.06 -20.58 3.86
N SER A 20 -1.62 -19.60 3.08
CA SER A 20 -2.19 -19.27 1.75
C SER A 20 -1.60 -17.95 1.23
N GLY A 21 -1.00 -18.00 0.05
CA GLY A 21 -1.10 -16.91 -0.93
C GLY A 21 -0.84 -15.47 -0.49
N ARG A 22 0.23 -15.20 0.27
CA ARG A 22 0.95 -13.91 0.26
C ARG A 22 0.10 -12.62 0.38
N SER A 23 -0.88 -12.55 1.30
CA SER A 23 -1.38 -11.25 1.79
C SER A 23 -0.56 -10.76 2.97
N TYR A 24 -0.31 -9.46 3.05
CA TYR A 24 0.32 -8.82 4.20
C TYR A 24 -0.82 -8.11 4.92
N LYS A 25 -1.32 -8.70 6.00
CA LYS A 25 -2.34 -8.03 6.82
C LYS A 25 -1.65 -6.83 7.48
N THR A 26 -1.93 -5.63 6.99
CA THR A 26 -1.68 -4.40 7.77
C THR A 26 -2.90 -4.16 8.66
N LYS A 27 -2.82 -3.23 9.63
CA LYS A 27 -3.99 -2.86 10.44
C LYS A 27 -5.20 -2.40 9.60
N ALA A 28 -4.98 -2.05 8.32
CA ALA A 28 -6.00 -1.65 7.35
C ALA A 28 -6.57 -2.81 6.48
N GLY A 29 -6.19 -4.07 6.75
CA GLY A 29 -6.75 -5.24 6.04
C GLY A 29 -5.83 -5.89 5.01
N LEU A 30 -6.44 -6.58 4.02
CA LEU A 30 -5.75 -7.37 2.99
C LEU A 30 -5.17 -6.44 1.92
N THR A 31 -3.86 -6.30 1.91
CA THR A 31 -3.17 -5.43 0.95
C THR A 31 -2.68 -6.23 -0.27
N LYS A 32 -2.82 -5.63 -1.46
CA LYS A 32 -2.44 -6.22 -2.75
C LYS A 32 -0.94 -6.08 -2.97
N LYS A 33 -0.27 -7.15 -3.39
CA LYS A 33 1.15 -7.11 -3.81
C LYS A 33 1.25 -6.88 -5.31
N PRO A 34 2.22 -6.09 -5.79
CA PRO A 34 2.50 -5.99 -7.22
C PRO A 34 2.90 -7.36 -7.79
N LYS A 35 2.33 -7.74 -8.95
CA LYS A 35 2.59 -9.04 -9.58
C LYS A 35 4.04 -9.22 -10.02
N LYS A 36 4.74 -8.16 -10.42
CA LYS A 36 6.13 -8.18 -10.92
C LYS A 36 7.02 -7.22 -10.13
N MET A 37 7.68 -7.73 -9.10
CA MET A 37 8.63 -6.97 -8.26
C MET A 37 10.10 -7.21 -8.63
N ARG A 38 10.41 -8.36 -9.22
CA ARG A 38 11.80 -8.78 -9.50
C ARG A 38 12.44 -7.84 -10.54
N GLY A 39 13.67 -7.39 -10.26
CA GLY A 39 14.42 -6.46 -11.13
C GLY A 39 14.08 -4.98 -10.98
N ARG A 40 13.12 -4.59 -10.12
CA ARG A 40 12.80 -3.18 -9.84
C ARG A 40 13.62 -2.65 -8.66
N LYS A 41 14.01 -1.38 -8.70
CA LYS A 41 14.61 -0.66 -7.55
C LYS A 41 13.68 -0.70 -6.33
N LEU A 42 14.24 -0.73 -5.12
CA LEU A 42 13.47 -0.77 -3.87
C LEU A 42 12.48 0.41 -3.76
N SER A 43 12.89 1.60 -4.19
CA SER A 43 12.03 2.79 -4.26
C SER A 43 10.82 2.57 -5.18
N SER A 44 11.03 1.99 -6.37
CA SER A 44 9.96 1.67 -7.32
C SER A 44 9.00 0.62 -6.76
N GLN A 45 9.53 -0.41 -6.07
CA GLN A 45 8.71 -1.43 -5.41
C GLN A 45 7.82 -0.83 -4.31
N ARG A 46 8.38 0.05 -3.47
CA ARG A 46 7.64 0.76 -2.41
C ARG A 46 6.55 1.65 -3.01
N TRP A 47 6.87 2.40 -4.07
CA TRP A 47 5.91 3.25 -4.76
C TRP A 47 4.74 2.45 -5.35
N LEU A 48 5.01 1.36 -6.08
CA LEU A 48 3.98 0.47 -6.64
C LEU A 48 3.09 -0.13 -5.56
N THR A 49 3.71 -0.59 -4.47
CA THR A 49 2.98 -1.14 -3.33
C THR A 49 2.05 -0.08 -2.76
N ARG A 50 2.51 1.16 -2.58
CA ARG A 50 1.65 2.24 -2.06
C ARG A 50 0.48 2.55 -3.00
N GLN A 51 0.73 2.66 -4.30
CA GLN A 51 -0.32 2.96 -5.29
C GLN A 51 -1.40 1.86 -5.36
N LEU A 52 -1.01 0.59 -5.22
CA LEU A 52 -1.96 -0.52 -5.26
C LEU A 52 -2.83 -0.65 -4.00
N ASN A 53 -2.45 0.00 -2.90
CA ASN A 53 -3.20 0.00 -1.63
C ASN A 53 -3.66 1.39 -1.24
N ASP A 54 -4.01 2.21 -2.21
CA ASP A 54 -4.65 3.47 -1.92
C ASP A 54 -6.01 3.20 -1.21
N PRO A 55 -6.25 3.76 0.00
CA PRO A 55 -7.47 3.53 0.76
C PRO A 55 -8.74 3.97 0.02
N PHE A 56 -8.66 4.99 -0.85
CA PHE A 56 -9.83 5.49 -1.57
C PHE A 56 -10.37 4.46 -2.58
N VAL A 57 -9.50 3.59 -3.11
CA VAL A 57 -9.92 2.52 -4.01
C VAL A 57 -10.71 1.43 -3.26
N SER A 58 -10.32 1.14 -2.00
CA SER A 58 -11.11 0.24 -1.13
C SER A 58 -12.46 0.85 -0.83
N GLN A 59 -12.47 2.10 -0.37
CA GLN A 59 -13.69 2.83 -0.03
C GLN A 59 -14.65 2.94 -1.22
N THR A 60 -14.14 3.13 -2.44
CA THR A 60 -15.02 3.16 -3.62
C THR A 60 -15.71 1.83 -3.87
N HIS A 61 -14.97 0.71 -3.78
CA HIS A 61 -15.57 -0.60 -4.00
C HIS A 61 -16.59 -0.93 -2.91
N GLU A 62 -16.31 -0.57 -1.66
CA GLU A 62 -17.25 -0.72 -0.53
C GLU A 62 -18.52 0.10 -0.73
N ARG A 63 -18.40 1.32 -1.28
CA ARG A 63 -19.53 2.20 -1.62
C ARG A 63 -20.22 1.86 -2.95
N GLY A 64 -19.77 0.83 -3.67
CA GLY A 64 -20.29 0.49 -5.01
C GLY A 64 -19.95 1.51 -6.12
N LEU A 65 -19.02 2.43 -5.85
CA LEU A 65 -18.56 3.44 -6.80
C LEU A 65 -17.48 2.87 -7.72
N ARG A 66 -17.56 3.23 -9.01
CA ARG A 66 -16.64 2.70 -10.04
C ARG A 66 -15.28 3.42 -10.07
N SER A 67 -15.17 4.62 -9.50
CA SER A 67 -13.97 5.45 -9.60
C SER A 67 -13.67 6.21 -8.31
N ARG A 68 -12.37 6.34 -7.97
CA ARG A 68 -11.88 7.13 -6.82
C ARG A 68 -12.23 8.62 -6.90
N ALA A 69 -12.52 9.10 -8.10
CA ALA A 69 -12.93 10.48 -8.33
C ALA A 69 -14.26 10.80 -7.64
N ALA A 70 -15.19 9.83 -7.57
CA ALA A 70 -16.49 10.04 -6.93
C ALA A 70 -16.37 10.48 -5.46
N ILE A 71 -15.56 9.76 -4.66
CA ILE A 71 -15.29 10.13 -3.26
C ILE A 71 -14.64 11.51 -3.17
N LYS A 72 -13.77 11.84 -4.12
CA LYS A 72 -13.09 13.13 -4.11
C LYS A 72 -13.99 14.30 -4.49
N LEU A 73 -14.90 14.09 -5.45
CA LEU A 73 -15.90 15.08 -5.82
C LEU A 73 -16.86 15.34 -4.66
N GLU A 74 -17.32 14.30 -3.97
CA GLU A 74 -18.12 14.41 -2.74
C GLU A 74 -17.38 15.21 -1.67
N GLN A 75 -16.11 14.89 -1.38
CA GLN A 75 -15.30 15.67 -0.44
C GLN A 75 -15.04 17.12 -0.86
N MET A 76 -14.96 17.39 -2.17
CA MET A 76 -14.80 18.74 -2.68
C MET A 76 -16.10 19.51 -2.56
N ASP A 77 -17.24 18.88 -2.86
CA ASP A 77 -18.57 19.44 -2.67
C ASP A 77 -18.77 19.80 -1.19
N ASP A 78 -18.48 18.88 -0.26
CA ASP A 78 -18.47 19.07 1.19
C ASP A 78 -17.65 20.28 1.64
N LYS A 79 -16.49 20.49 1.01
CA LYS A 79 -15.56 21.55 1.39
C LYS A 79 -15.93 22.91 0.80
N HIS A 80 -16.50 22.91 -0.39
CA HIS A 80 -16.70 24.11 -1.20
C HIS A 80 -18.17 24.51 -1.32
N HIS A 81 -19.04 24.09 -0.39
CA HIS A 81 -20.43 24.55 -0.25
C HIS A 81 -20.53 26.03 -0.62
N PHE A 82 -21.00 26.32 -1.84
CA PHE A 82 -21.12 27.67 -2.39
C PHE A 82 -22.24 28.44 -1.71
#